data_AF-A0A519LJJ6-F1
#
_entry.id   AF-A0A519LJJ6-F1
#
_cell.length_a   1.000
_cell.length_b   1.000
_cell.length_c   1.000
_cell.angle_alpha   90.00
_cell.angle_beta   90.00
_cell.angle_gamma   90.00
#
_symmetry.space_group_name_H-M   'P 1'
#
loop_
_entity.id
_entity.type
_entity.pdbx_description
1 polymer ?
#
loop_
_entity_poly.entity_id
_entity_poly.type
_entity_poly.pdbx_seq_one_letter_code
_entity_poly.pdbx_strand_id
1 'polypeptide(L)'
;MSLVFSQKFIKNLANCLLLICSLFLSAQNKTENILFDIHEKSYNAESKILDMVLVVDNNRNENFKGKLKIITPTGFKSILGQQITVDLQKNEKRFISLKFLVSNNANAGDAQINLILVNEFDQKVFEKTVIHQVQESSILQMTAEASQIFRTNNLDSLKIRIKVSNKGNKAQQTTLVFKIPDHSDSNLFIEKHGTLRPQQDSIFTFSFLPSKELNKQNNFTINVTGFKDPDKEIFGNIRISVQSTSHVQKFQDEQQNGFTSSTRNSITASYRRIGNDIDMYQILGSGGFNVASGYVFINGNMFLMNSQTDPVINNTYISYRREKSEFTLGNISKLLELSLFGRGIEYSFLNGAKDKKIEVGFIEQSFSLLERNSFLKNGYGFYVKGILNPYNFSNNFSSIYIFKNDPYEKAKHHLIGTEFT
;
A
#
# COMPACT_ATOMS: atom_id res chain seq x y z
N MET A 1 -98.37 37.21 -27.80
CA MET A 1 -98.62 35.77 -27.66
C MET A 1 -97.28 35.10 -27.35
N SER A 2 -96.86 35.12 -26.09
CA SER A 2 -95.48 34.78 -25.67
C SER A 2 -95.54 34.31 -24.23
N LEU A 3 -95.54 32.99 -24.02
CA LEU A 3 -95.33 32.30 -22.73
C LEU A 3 -95.58 30.78 -22.90
N VAL A 4 -94.71 30.04 -23.61
CA VAL A 4 -94.72 28.55 -23.52
C VAL A 4 -93.32 27.90 -23.66
N PHE A 5 -92.28 28.59 -24.10
CA PHE A 5 -91.03 27.92 -24.50
C PHE A 5 -90.01 27.56 -23.39
N SER A 6 -90.29 27.82 -22.11
CA SER A 6 -89.25 27.73 -21.06
C SER A 6 -89.25 26.45 -20.20
N GLN A 7 -90.36 25.67 -20.12
CA GLN A 7 -90.43 24.55 -19.17
C GLN A 7 -89.94 23.18 -19.70
N LYS A 8 -89.92 22.95 -21.02
CA LYS A 8 -89.47 21.67 -21.59
C LYS A 8 -87.94 21.50 -21.57
N PHE A 9 -87.19 22.59 -21.64
CA PHE A 9 -85.73 22.55 -21.67
C PHE A 9 -85.13 22.22 -20.29
N ILE A 10 -85.75 22.73 -19.21
CA ILE A 10 -85.28 22.52 -17.83
C ILE A 10 -85.55 21.08 -17.36
N LYS A 11 -86.66 20.45 -17.78
CA LYS A 11 -86.95 19.04 -17.44
C LYS A 11 -86.02 18.04 -18.13
N ASN A 12 -85.57 18.32 -19.35
CA ASN A 12 -84.62 17.45 -20.05
C ASN A 12 -83.17 17.65 -19.57
N LEU A 13 -82.82 18.82 -19.04
CA LEU A 13 -81.51 19.04 -18.41
C LEU A 13 -81.38 18.32 -17.06
N ALA A 14 -82.45 18.30 -16.26
CA ALA A 14 -82.46 17.61 -14.96
C ALA A 14 -82.37 16.08 -15.08
N ASN A 15 -83.02 15.48 -16.10
CA ASN A 15 -82.92 14.04 -16.35
C ASN A 15 -81.57 13.63 -16.97
N CYS A 16 -80.88 14.53 -17.68
CA CYS A 16 -79.53 14.28 -18.17
C CYS A 16 -78.48 14.40 -17.06
N LEU A 17 -78.69 15.31 -16.09
CA LEU A 17 -77.80 15.48 -14.93
C LEU A 17 -77.89 14.31 -13.93
N LEU A 18 -79.07 13.68 -13.80
CA LEU A 18 -79.27 12.50 -12.94
C LEU A 18 -78.70 11.21 -13.54
N LEU A 19 -78.55 11.10 -14.87
CA LEU A 19 -77.94 9.93 -15.50
C LEU A 19 -76.40 9.98 -15.54
N ILE A 20 -75.80 11.18 -15.45
CA ILE A 20 -74.35 11.36 -15.49
C ILE A 20 -73.73 11.31 -14.07
N CYS A 21 -74.50 11.57 -13.02
CA CYS A 21 -74.04 11.42 -11.63
C CYS A 21 -73.91 9.96 -11.14
N SER A 22 -74.46 8.96 -11.85
CA SER A 22 -74.32 7.54 -11.49
C SER A 22 -73.08 6.85 -12.05
N LEU A 23 -72.20 7.54 -12.80
CA LEU A 23 -70.98 6.96 -13.39
C LEU A 23 -69.66 7.45 -12.79
N PHE A 24 -69.72 8.25 -11.70
CA PHE A 24 -68.54 8.67 -10.94
C PHE A 24 -68.61 8.23 -9.48
N LEU A 25 -69.02 6.99 -9.23
CA LEU A 25 -68.50 6.24 -8.10
C LEU A 25 -67.19 5.59 -8.55
N SER A 26 -66.11 6.38 -8.55
CA SER A 26 -64.81 5.79 -8.34
C SER A 26 -64.88 5.08 -7.00
N ALA A 27 -64.90 3.75 -7.04
CA ALA A 27 -64.65 2.89 -5.90
C ALA A 27 -63.22 3.13 -5.41
N GLN A 28 -63.01 4.25 -4.72
CA GLN A 28 -61.87 4.46 -3.85
C GLN A 28 -62.21 3.78 -2.53
N ASN A 29 -61.68 2.56 -2.39
CA ASN A 29 -60.96 2.09 -1.21
C ASN A 29 -60.84 0.57 -1.34
N LYS A 30 -59.70 0.11 -1.89
CA LYS A 30 -59.16 -1.19 -1.54
C LYS A 30 -58.94 -1.17 -0.03
N THR A 31 -59.90 -1.68 0.74
CA THR A 31 -59.71 -2.06 2.14
C THR A 31 -58.87 -3.34 2.16
N GLU A 32 -57.59 -3.21 1.81
CA GLU A 32 -56.61 -4.22 2.16
C GLU A 32 -56.34 -4.08 3.66
N ASN A 33 -57.21 -4.69 4.47
CA ASN A 33 -57.18 -4.71 5.94
C ASN A 33 -55.95 -5.45 6.54
N ILE A 34 -54.83 -5.47 5.83
CA ILE A 34 -53.56 -5.99 6.35
C ILE A 34 -52.60 -4.80 6.41
N LEU A 35 -52.26 -4.36 7.62
CA LEU A 35 -51.23 -3.34 7.80
C LEU A 35 -49.86 -4.00 7.76
N PHE A 36 -48.93 -3.35 7.09
CA PHE A 36 -47.55 -3.79 6.95
C PHE A 36 -46.64 -2.59 7.16
N ASP A 37 -45.84 -2.62 8.22
CA ASP A 37 -44.89 -1.53 8.49
C ASP A 37 -43.60 -2.00 9.15
N ILE A 38 -42.61 -1.10 9.18
CA ILE A 38 -41.31 -1.32 9.79
C ILE A 38 -41.40 -0.81 11.22
N HIS A 39 -41.35 -1.72 12.19
CA HIS A 39 -41.38 -1.37 13.59
C HIS A 39 -40.00 -0.92 14.09
N GLU A 40 -38.95 -1.64 13.67
CA GLU A 40 -37.59 -1.35 14.08
C GLU A 40 -36.62 -1.58 12.92
N LYS A 41 -35.57 -0.76 12.87
CA LYS A 41 -34.46 -0.90 11.93
C LYS A 41 -33.17 -0.48 12.63
N SER A 42 -32.20 -1.38 12.67
CA SER A 42 -30.89 -1.13 13.27
C SER A 42 -29.80 -1.76 12.42
N TYR A 43 -28.61 -1.16 12.43
CA TYR A 43 -27.47 -1.65 11.66
C TYR A 43 -26.25 -1.79 12.56
N ASN A 44 -25.67 -2.98 12.57
CA ASN A 44 -24.40 -3.25 13.23
C ASN A 44 -23.29 -3.22 12.18
N ALA A 45 -22.41 -2.21 12.26
CA ALA A 45 -21.32 -2.00 11.32
C ALA A 45 -20.19 -3.05 11.45
N GLU A 46 -19.96 -3.60 12.65
CA GLU A 46 -18.93 -4.61 12.89
C GLU A 46 -19.31 -5.95 12.25
N SER A 47 -20.54 -6.39 12.49
CA SER A 47 -21.06 -7.64 11.91
C SER A 47 -21.60 -7.46 10.49
N LYS A 48 -21.74 -6.21 10.02
CA LYS A 48 -22.37 -5.83 8.74
C LYS A 48 -23.78 -6.41 8.58
N ILE A 49 -24.53 -6.42 9.67
CA ILE A 49 -25.90 -6.93 9.70
C ILE A 49 -26.86 -5.76 9.83
N LEU A 50 -27.76 -5.64 8.87
CA LEU A 50 -28.95 -4.82 8.97
C LEU A 50 -30.08 -5.67 9.54
N ASP A 51 -30.50 -5.33 10.75
CA ASP A 51 -31.63 -5.93 11.44
C ASP A 51 -32.89 -5.08 11.21
N MET A 52 -33.98 -5.75 10.91
CA MET A 52 -35.27 -5.11 10.68
C MET A 52 -36.38 -5.96 11.29
N VAL A 53 -37.31 -5.31 11.98
CA VAL A 53 -38.51 -5.96 12.51
C VAL A 53 -39.71 -5.41 11.77
N LEU A 54 -40.40 -6.29 11.05
CA LEU A 54 -41.64 -5.96 10.37
C LEU A 54 -42.82 -6.30 11.25
N VAL A 55 -43.86 -5.48 11.18
CA VAL A 55 -45.18 -5.77 11.75
C VAL A 55 -46.14 -6.04 10.62
N VAL A 56 -46.79 -7.20 10.69
CA VAL A 56 -47.91 -7.55 9.82
C VAL A 56 -49.13 -7.72 10.71
N ASP A 57 -50.15 -6.89 10.48
CA ASP A 57 -51.36 -6.83 11.29
C ASP A 57 -52.57 -7.21 10.44
N ASN A 58 -53.21 -8.34 10.74
CA ASN A 58 -54.38 -8.81 10.01
C ASN A 58 -55.66 -8.30 10.65
N ASN A 59 -56.12 -7.11 10.24
CA ASN A 59 -57.37 -6.51 10.71
C ASN A 59 -58.63 -7.09 10.00
N ARG A 60 -58.52 -8.28 9.42
CA ARG A 60 -59.64 -9.00 8.80
C ARG A 60 -60.26 -9.96 9.80
N ASN A 61 -61.55 -10.22 9.60
CA ASN A 61 -62.27 -11.28 10.31
C ASN A 61 -62.01 -12.68 9.72
N GLU A 62 -61.03 -12.81 8.83
CA GLU A 62 -60.63 -14.04 8.15
C GLU A 62 -59.12 -14.28 8.34
N ASN A 63 -58.71 -15.53 8.26
CA ASN A 63 -57.29 -15.90 8.31
C ASN A 63 -56.59 -15.47 7.01
N PHE A 64 -55.36 -15.00 7.13
CA PHE A 64 -54.52 -14.65 5.98
C PHE A 64 -53.36 -15.63 5.87
N LYS A 65 -53.21 -16.21 4.68
CA LYS A 65 -52.04 -17.01 4.31
C LYS A 65 -51.38 -16.41 3.08
N GLY A 66 -50.05 -16.39 3.11
CA GLY A 66 -49.27 -15.75 2.08
C GLY A 66 -47.77 -15.91 2.25
N LYS A 67 -47.02 -15.15 1.46
CA LYS A 67 -45.55 -15.16 1.47
C LYS A 67 -45.03 -13.72 1.45
N LEU A 68 -44.02 -13.45 2.25
CA LEU A 68 -43.21 -12.25 2.15
C LEU A 68 -42.05 -12.52 1.19
N LYS A 69 -42.09 -11.88 0.02
CA LYS A 69 -41.00 -11.88 -0.96
C LYS A 69 -40.05 -10.73 -0.66
N ILE A 70 -38.76 -11.04 -0.60
CA ILE A 70 -37.69 -10.12 -0.27
C ILE A 70 -36.78 -9.97 -1.49
N ILE A 71 -36.73 -8.76 -2.04
CA ILE A 71 -35.85 -8.40 -3.17
C ILE A 71 -34.77 -7.47 -2.64
N THR A 72 -33.53 -7.92 -2.71
CA THR A 72 -32.36 -7.21 -2.20
C THR A 72 -31.50 -6.65 -3.35
N PRO A 73 -30.86 -5.49 -3.16
CA PRO A 73 -29.92 -4.95 -4.14
C PRO A 73 -28.60 -5.75 -4.10
N THR A 74 -27.72 -5.50 -5.08
CA THR A 74 -26.40 -6.15 -5.16
C THR A 74 -25.62 -5.93 -3.87
N GLY A 75 -25.03 -7.01 -3.35
CA GLY A 75 -24.25 -7.01 -2.11
C GLY A 75 -25.05 -7.20 -0.83
N PHE A 76 -26.38 -7.32 -0.91
CA PHE A 76 -27.24 -7.65 0.23
C PHE A 76 -27.73 -9.10 0.13
N LYS A 77 -27.73 -9.80 1.27
CA LYS A 77 -28.26 -11.15 1.36
C LYS A 77 -29.15 -11.30 2.58
N SER A 78 -30.41 -11.71 2.37
CA SER A 78 -31.30 -12.10 3.47
C SER A 78 -30.86 -13.44 4.07
N ILE A 79 -30.71 -13.51 5.40
CA ILE A 79 -30.27 -14.71 6.11
C ILE A 79 -31.37 -15.79 6.10
N LEU A 80 -32.64 -15.38 6.20
CA LEU A 80 -33.80 -16.28 6.20
C LEU A 80 -34.24 -16.71 4.79
N GLY A 81 -33.52 -16.28 3.75
CA GLY A 81 -33.89 -16.51 2.35
C GLY A 81 -34.77 -15.40 1.77
N GLN A 82 -35.21 -15.60 0.53
CA GLN A 82 -35.94 -14.59 -0.26
C GLN A 82 -37.46 -14.69 -0.12
N GLN A 83 -37.97 -15.75 0.50
CA GLN A 83 -39.39 -15.97 0.73
C GLN A 83 -39.62 -16.50 2.14
N ILE A 84 -40.54 -15.86 2.87
CA ILE A 84 -40.92 -16.26 4.22
C ILE A 84 -42.43 -16.48 4.23
N THR A 85 -42.88 -17.65 4.68
CA THR A 85 -44.32 -17.94 4.80
C THR A 85 -44.93 -17.12 5.93
N VAL A 86 -46.09 -16.52 5.66
CA VAL A 86 -46.85 -15.72 6.62
C VAL A 86 -48.24 -16.33 6.75
N ASP A 87 -48.60 -16.77 7.95
CA ASP A 87 -49.90 -17.35 8.29
C ASP A 87 -50.44 -16.63 9.53
N LEU A 88 -51.46 -15.81 9.37
CA LEU A 88 -52.05 -14.96 10.41
C LEU A 88 -53.50 -15.37 10.64
N GLN A 89 -53.87 -15.61 11.88
CA GLN A 89 -55.27 -15.75 12.26
C GLN A 89 -56.00 -14.41 12.13
N LYS A 90 -57.33 -14.46 12.12
CA LYS A 90 -58.18 -13.25 12.20
C LYS A 90 -57.76 -12.36 13.37
N ASN A 91 -57.61 -11.05 13.13
CA ASN A 91 -57.19 -10.05 14.12
C ASN A 91 -55.83 -10.35 14.80
N GLU A 92 -54.97 -11.15 14.15
CA GLU A 92 -53.61 -11.45 14.66
C GLU A 92 -52.60 -10.41 14.16
N LYS A 93 -51.75 -9.95 15.06
CA LYS A 93 -50.55 -9.17 14.78
C LYS A 93 -49.30 -10.01 14.97
N ARG A 94 -48.39 -9.99 13.99
CA ARG A 94 -47.11 -10.72 14.05
C ARG A 94 -45.93 -9.83 13.75
N PHE A 95 -44.85 -10.08 14.48
CA PHE A 95 -43.55 -9.47 14.26
C PHE A 95 -42.64 -10.46 13.51
N ILE A 96 -42.05 -10.01 12.41
CA ILE A 96 -41.14 -10.82 11.58
C ILE A 96 -39.77 -10.17 11.64
N SER A 97 -38.81 -10.84 12.27
CA SER A 97 -37.41 -10.40 12.26
C SER A 97 -36.75 -10.77 10.93
N LEU A 98 -36.25 -9.78 10.23
CA LEU A 98 -35.42 -9.91 9.05
C LEU A 98 -33.98 -9.50 9.38
N LYS A 99 -33.02 -10.29 8.90
CA LYS A 99 -31.60 -10.00 9.01
C LYS A 99 -30.98 -10.01 7.62
N PHE A 100 -30.25 -8.95 7.29
CA PHE A 100 -29.56 -8.81 6.01
C PHE A 100 -28.06 -8.66 6.23
N LEU A 101 -27.28 -9.51 5.58
CA LEU A 101 -25.83 -9.36 5.51
C LEU A 101 -25.47 -8.37 4.40
N VAL A 102 -24.78 -7.29 4.75
CA VAL A 102 -24.27 -6.27 3.83
C VAL A 102 -22.81 -6.60 3.48
N SER A 103 -22.58 -7.03 2.25
CA SER A 103 -21.27 -7.46 1.77
C SER A 103 -20.44 -6.27 1.25
N ASN A 104 -19.12 -6.45 1.12
CA ASN A 104 -18.20 -5.40 0.67
C ASN A 104 -18.43 -4.92 -0.78
N ASN A 105 -19.20 -5.67 -1.57
CA ASN A 105 -19.60 -5.31 -2.92
C ASN A 105 -20.94 -4.56 -2.97
N ALA A 106 -21.54 -4.22 -1.83
CA ALA A 106 -22.70 -3.34 -1.77
C ALA A 106 -22.27 -1.92 -2.16
N ASN A 107 -22.86 -1.38 -3.23
CA ASN A 107 -22.52 -0.05 -3.72
C ASN A 107 -22.76 1.01 -2.64
N ALA A 108 -21.86 1.99 -2.56
CA ALA A 108 -22.03 3.15 -1.67
C ALA A 108 -23.29 3.96 -2.03
N GLY A 109 -23.96 4.51 -1.01
CA GLY A 109 -25.18 5.29 -1.16
C GLY A 109 -26.45 4.51 -0.85
N ASP A 110 -27.55 4.88 -1.48
CA ASP A 110 -28.88 4.36 -1.17
C ASP A 110 -29.10 2.96 -1.76
N ALA A 111 -29.23 1.98 -0.87
CA ALA A 111 -29.61 0.61 -1.21
C ALA A 111 -31.09 0.40 -0.91
N GLN A 112 -31.87 0.06 -1.95
CA GLN A 112 -33.31 -0.20 -1.83
C GLN A 112 -33.60 -1.68 -1.63
N ILE A 113 -34.17 -2.03 -0.48
CA ILE A 113 -34.67 -3.37 -0.17
C ILE A 113 -36.18 -3.36 -0.34
N ASN A 114 -36.71 -4.15 -1.27
CA ASN A 114 -38.14 -4.24 -1.54
C ASN A 114 -38.74 -5.46 -0.84
N LEU A 115 -39.80 -5.21 -0.08
CA LEU A 115 -40.54 -6.19 0.69
C LEU A 115 -41.95 -6.27 0.12
N ILE A 116 -42.32 -7.42 -0.42
CA ILE A 116 -43.59 -7.61 -1.13
C ILE A 116 -44.36 -8.73 -0.43
N LEU A 117 -45.49 -8.39 0.17
CA LEU A 117 -46.41 -9.38 0.73
C LEU A 117 -47.36 -9.84 -0.37
N VAL A 118 -47.38 -11.15 -0.63
CA VAL A 118 -48.31 -11.79 -1.57
C VAL A 118 -49.24 -12.76 -0.84
N ASN A 119 -50.45 -12.97 -1.36
CA ASN A 119 -51.38 -13.99 -0.87
C ASN A 119 -51.04 -15.39 -1.41
N GLU A 120 -51.85 -16.40 -1.07
CA GLU A 120 -51.68 -17.78 -1.57
C GLU A 120 -51.74 -17.90 -3.11
N PHE A 121 -52.39 -16.95 -3.78
CA PHE A 121 -52.50 -16.87 -5.25
C PHE A 121 -51.37 -16.04 -5.90
N ASP A 122 -50.30 -15.73 -5.14
CA ASP A 122 -49.18 -14.89 -5.57
C ASP A 122 -49.55 -13.46 -5.97
N GLN A 123 -50.76 -13.00 -5.62
CA GLN A 123 -51.19 -11.62 -5.86
C GLN A 123 -50.61 -10.69 -4.80
N LYS A 124 -50.07 -9.56 -5.25
CA LYS A 124 -49.50 -8.53 -4.39
C LYS A 124 -50.57 -7.89 -3.52
N VAL A 125 -50.41 -8.03 -2.20
CA VAL A 125 -51.25 -7.42 -1.16
C VAL A 125 -50.58 -6.17 -0.61
N PHE A 126 -49.27 -6.16 -0.48
CA PHE A 126 -48.55 -4.98 0.02
C PHE A 126 -47.14 -4.91 -0.54
N GLU A 127 -46.59 -3.70 -0.62
CA GLU A 127 -45.20 -3.45 -1.00
C GLU A 127 -44.62 -2.30 -0.17
N LYS A 128 -43.43 -2.51 0.38
CA LYS A 128 -42.65 -1.48 1.07
C LYS A 128 -41.22 -1.49 0.54
N THR A 129 -40.71 -0.33 0.19
CA THR A 129 -39.29 -0.12 -0.11
C THR A 129 -38.61 0.48 1.12
N VAL A 130 -37.50 -0.13 1.52
CA VAL A 130 -36.66 0.36 2.61
C VAL A 130 -35.33 0.83 2.05
N ILE A 131 -34.99 2.08 2.31
CA ILE A 131 -33.71 2.66 1.91
C ILE A 131 -32.70 2.46 3.04
N HIS A 132 -31.58 1.80 2.78
CA HIS A 132 -30.45 1.73 3.70
C HIS A 132 -29.23 2.43 3.07
N GLN A 133 -28.63 3.35 3.82
CA GLN A 133 -27.47 4.10 3.36
C GLN A 133 -26.20 3.31 3.63
N VAL A 134 -25.56 2.82 2.58
CA VAL A 134 -24.27 2.13 2.65
C VAL A 134 -23.15 3.17 2.68
N GLN A 135 -22.32 3.12 3.72
CA GLN A 135 -21.17 4.03 3.85
C GLN A 135 -20.16 3.82 2.71
N GLU A 136 -19.57 4.92 2.26
CA GLU A 136 -18.54 4.91 1.24
C GLU A 136 -17.22 4.36 1.80
N SER A 137 -16.65 3.39 1.10
CA SER A 137 -15.31 2.86 1.34
C SER A 137 -14.48 2.99 0.06
N SER A 138 -13.36 3.70 0.15
CA SER A 138 -12.49 4.04 -0.99
C SER A 138 -11.09 3.44 -0.86
N ILE A 139 -10.99 2.22 -0.31
CA ILE A 139 -9.71 1.55 -0.08
C ILE A 139 -9.10 1.09 -1.41
N LEU A 140 -7.95 1.68 -1.75
CA LEU A 140 -7.11 1.28 -2.88
C LEU A 140 -5.82 0.65 -2.36
N GLN A 141 -5.32 -0.36 -3.09
CA GLN A 141 -4.05 -1.00 -2.80
C GLN A 141 -3.25 -1.12 -4.09
N MET A 142 -1.93 -0.96 -4.01
CA MET A 142 -1.02 -1.20 -5.14
C MET A 142 0.07 -2.21 -4.77
N THR A 143 0.42 -3.06 -5.72
CA THR A 143 1.56 -3.98 -5.64
C THR A 143 2.29 -4.04 -6.98
N ALA A 144 3.61 -4.23 -6.95
CA ALA A 144 4.38 -4.54 -8.16
C ALA A 144 4.34 -6.04 -8.39
N GLU A 145 4.21 -6.46 -9.65
CA GLU A 145 4.39 -7.88 -9.97
C GLU A 145 5.84 -8.33 -9.79
N ALA A 146 6.80 -7.42 -10.02
CA ALA A 146 8.21 -7.63 -9.74
C ALA A 146 8.77 -6.37 -9.06
N SER A 147 9.20 -6.52 -7.81
CA SER A 147 9.91 -5.47 -7.06
C SER A 147 11.39 -5.36 -7.47
N GLN A 148 11.92 -6.39 -8.12
CA GLN A 148 13.27 -6.44 -8.65
C GLN A 148 13.26 -6.97 -10.09
N ILE A 149 13.87 -6.21 -11.00
CA ILE A 149 13.98 -6.56 -12.42
C ILE A 149 15.45 -6.76 -12.74
N PHE A 150 15.81 -7.95 -13.20
CA PHE A 150 17.14 -8.28 -13.68
C PHE A 150 17.22 -8.06 -15.19
N ARG A 151 18.19 -7.27 -15.63
CA ARG A 151 18.42 -6.94 -17.03
C ARG A 151 19.70 -7.63 -17.51
N THR A 152 19.55 -8.56 -18.44
CA THR A 152 20.67 -9.27 -19.10
C THR A 152 21.21 -8.53 -20.32
N ASN A 153 20.39 -7.71 -20.98
CA ASN A 153 20.79 -6.88 -22.12
C ASN A 153 20.47 -5.41 -21.86
N ASN A 154 21.49 -4.55 -21.88
CA ASN A 154 21.34 -3.11 -21.64
C ASN A 154 20.66 -2.35 -22.79
N LEU A 155 20.38 -3.01 -23.92
CA LEU A 155 19.64 -2.44 -25.05
C LEU A 155 18.16 -2.81 -25.07
N ASP A 156 17.69 -3.65 -24.13
CA ASP A 156 16.30 -4.07 -24.10
C ASP A 156 15.40 -3.05 -23.36
N SER A 157 14.15 -2.96 -23.80
CA SER A 157 13.14 -2.18 -23.10
C SER A 157 12.78 -2.81 -21.76
N LEU A 158 12.61 -1.99 -20.72
CA LEU A 158 12.11 -2.43 -19.43
C LEU A 158 10.59 -2.34 -19.40
N LYS A 159 9.95 -3.39 -18.88
CA LYS A 159 8.49 -3.47 -18.70
C LYS A 159 8.16 -3.56 -17.22
N ILE A 160 7.42 -2.57 -16.75
CA ILE A 160 6.94 -2.47 -15.37
C ILE A 160 5.46 -2.76 -15.36
N ARG A 161 5.02 -3.64 -14.44
CA ARG A 161 3.62 -3.97 -14.25
C ARG A 161 3.23 -3.74 -12.78
N ILE A 162 2.28 -2.84 -12.59
CA ILE A 162 1.72 -2.49 -11.29
C ILE A 162 0.28 -2.95 -11.24
N LYS A 163 -0.03 -3.79 -10.26
CA LYS A 163 -1.40 -4.19 -9.96
C LYS A 163 -1.99 -3.17 -8.99
N VAL A 164 -3.14 -2.61 -9.34
CA VAL A 164 -3.95 -1.78 -8.45
C VAL A 164 -5.26 -2.49 -8.19
N SER A 165 -5.64 -2.58 -6.93
CA SER A 165 -6.85 -3.24 -6.46
C SER A 165 -7.76 -2.24 -5.77
N ASN A 166 -9.01 -2.15 -6.22
CA ASN A 166 -10.05 -1.41 -5.51
C ASN A 166 -10.75 -2.34 -4.53
N LYS A 167 -10.36 -2.26 -3.26
CA LYS A 167 -10.98 -3.02 -2.16
C LYS A 167 -12.18 -2.30 -1.55
N GLY A 168 -12.46 -1.09 -2.00
CA GLY A 168 -13.64 -0.30 -1.66
C GLY A 168 -14.91 -0.76 -2.36
N ASN A 169 -15.98 -0.01 -2.12
CA ASN A 169 -17.32 -0.26 -2.65
C ASN A 169 -17.80 0.83 -3.63
N LYS A 170 -16.89 1.73 -4.04
CA LYS A 170 -17.15 2.79 -5.02
C LYS A 170 -16.08 2.74 -6.11
N ALA A 171 -16.47 3.06 -7.34
CA ALA A 171 -15.53 3.21 -8.44
C ALA A 171 -14.54 4.35 -8.14
N GLN A 172 -13.26 4.13 -8.42
CA GLN A 172 -12.18 5.09 -8.15
C GLN A 172 -11.45 5.43 -9.43
N GLN A 173 -11.20 6.72 -9.64
CA GLN A 173 -10.26 7.20 -10.65
C GLN A 173 -8.88 7.27 -10.02
N THR A 174 -7.88 6.76 -10.73
CA THR A 174 -6.52 6.65 -10.22
C THR A 174 -5.51 7.09 -11.26
N THR A 175 -4.45 7.72 -10.79
CA THR A 175 -3.28 8.11 -11.57
C THR A 175 -2.02 7.47 -10.97
N LEU A 176 -1.27 6.72 -11.76
CA LEU A 176 0.04 6.18 -11.40
C LEU A 176 1.13 7.02 -12.04
N VAL A 177 2.04 7.55 -11.21
CA VAL A 177 3.19 8.35 -11.66
C VAL A 177 4.46 7.54 -11.49
N PHE A 178 5.12 7.25 -12.61
CA PHE A 178 6.41 6.58 -12.66
C PHE A 178 7.53 7.62 -12.69
N LYS A 179 8.39 7.64 -11.67
CA LYS A 179 9.57 8.50 -11.58
C LYS A 179 10.83 7.70 -11.88
N ILE A 180 11.49 8.05 -12.97
CA ILE A 180 12.74 7.41 -13.42
C ILE A 180 13.92 8.34 -13.10
N PRO A 181 15.02 7.83 -12.50
CA PRO A 181 16.17 8.64 -12.11
C PRO A 181 17.11 8.87 -13.31
N ASP A 182 16.69 9.70 -14.29
CA ASP A 182 17.58 10.11 -15.38
C ASP A 182 18.24 11.47 -15.09
N HIS A 183 19.51 11.60 -15.46
CA HIS A 183 20.33 12.79 -15.24
C HIS A 183 20.40 13.72 -16.45
N SER A 184 20.01 13.25 -17.65
CA SER A 184 20.22 14.00 -18.90
C SER A 184 19.13 15.05 -19.19
N ASP A 185 17.97 14.97 -18.55
CA ASP A 185 16.95 16.02 -18.52
C ASP A 185 15.96 15.70 -17.40
N SER A 186 15.30 16.73 -16.84
CA SER A 186 14.31 16.68 -15.75
C SER A 186 13.69 15.31 -15.47
N ASN A 187 13.77 14.82 -14.22
CA ASN A 187 13.10 13.61 -13.71
C ASN A 187 11.95 13.15 -14.62
N LEU A 188 12.13 12.07 -15.38
CA LEU A 188 11.09 11.62 -16.30
C LEU A 188 9.90 11.13 -15.47
N PHE A 189 8.82 11.90 -15.46
CA PHE A 189 7.54 11.54 -14.85
C PHE A 189 6.59 11.08 -15.94
N ILE A 190 6.10 9.85 -15.84
CA ILE A 190 5.11 9.32 -16.76
C ILE A 190 3.87 8.94 -15.98
N GLU A 191 2.73 9.42 -16.46
CA GLU A 191 1.44 9.19 -15.83
C GLU A 191 0.64 8.12 -16.58
N LYS A 192 -0.03 7.25 -15.82
CA LYS A 192 -1.02 6.31 -16.33
C LYS A 192 -2.31 6.47 -15.54
N HIS A 193 -3.38 6.85 -16.23
CA HIS A 193 -4.70 7.00 -15.65
C HIS A 193 -5.54 5.74 -15.84
N GLY A 194 -6.43 5.46 -14.92
CA GLY A 194 -7.41 4.39 -15.06
C GLY A 194 -8.53 4.48 -14.03
N THR A 195 -9.64 3.84 -14.35
CA THR A 195 -10.83 3.75 -13.49
C THR A 195 -11.02 2.31 -13.04
N LEU A 196 -11.08 2.08 -11.74
CA LEU A 196 -11.29 0.76 -11.16
C LEU A 196 -12.71 0.65 -10.59
N ARG A 197 -13.47 -0.35 -11.04
CA ARG A 197 -14.77 -0.67 -10.44
C ARG A 197 -14.58 -1.24 -9.02
N PRO A 198 -15.61 -1.21 -8.17
CA PRO A 198 -15.55 -1.86 -6.86
C PRO A 198 -15.10 -3.31 -6.96
N GLN A 199 -14.23 -3.74 -6.04
CA GLN A 199 -13.70 -5.11 -5.97
C GLN A 199 -12.96 -5.59 -7.24
N GLN A 200 -12.50 -4.66 -8.08
CA GLN A 200 -11.77 -4.98 -9.30
C GLN A 200 -10.26 -4.78 -9.12
N ASP A 201 -9.50 -5.68 -9.74
CA ASP A 201 -8.06 -5.54 -9.93
C ASP A 201 -7.76 -5.10 -11.37
N SER A 202 -6.82 -4.17 -11.52
CA SER A 202 -6.34 -3.67 -12.82
C SER A 202 -4.82 -3.68 -12.86
N ILE A 203 -4.25 -4.04 -14.02
CA ILE A 203 -2.80 -4.05 -14.23
C ILE A 203 -2.43 -2.87 -15.13
N PHE A 204 -1.59 -1.99 -14.60
CA PHE A 204 -1.00 -0.89 -15.33
C PHE A 204 0.39 -1.27 -15.80
N THR A 205 0.56 -1.28 -17.12
CA THR A 205 1.82 -1.61 -17.76
C THR A 205 2.48 -0.35 -18.29
N PHE A 206 3.75 -0.17 -17.94
CA PHE A 206 4.60 0.87 -18.47
C PHE A 206 5.87 0.26 -19.04
N SER A 207 6.18 0.58 -20.30
CA SER A 207 7.40 0.11 -20.96
C SER A 207 8.21 1.30 -21.45
N PHE A 208 9.52 1.26 -21.25
CA PHE A 208 10.43 2.28 -21.77
C PHE A 208 11.79 1.70 -22.11
N LEU A 209 12.50 2.39 -22.99
CA LEU A 209 13.89 2.12 -23.27
C LEU A 209 14.77 3.00 -22.36
N PRO A 210 15.63 2.44 -21.50
CA PRO A 210 16.49 3.24 -20.65
C PRO A 210 17.48 4.07 -21.47
N SER A 211 17.79 5.29 -20.99
CA SER A 211 18.77 6.17 -21.63
C SER A 211 20.19 5.60 -21.53
N LYS A 212 21.12 6.18 -22.30
CA LYS A 212 22.54 5.80 -22.24
C LYS A 212 23.12 5.97 -20.84
N GLU A 213 22.69 6.98 -20.07
CA GLU A 213 23.18 7.22 -18.70
C GLU A 213 22.61 6.19 -17.72
N LEU A 214 21.31 5.89 -17.79
CA LEU A 214 20.71 4.79 -17.01
C LEU A 214 21.33 3.43 -17.36
N ASN A 215 21.75 3.22 -18.60
CA ASN A 215 22.41 1.99 -19.03
C ASN A 215 23.82 1.80 -18.47
N LYS A 216 24.51 2.89 -18.10
CA LYS A 216 25.81 2.83 -17.41
C LYS A 216 25.68 2.47 -15.92
N GLN A 217 24.48 2.59 -15.33
CA GLN A 217 24.25 2.27 -13.93
C GLN A 217 24.04 0.75 -13.75
N ASN A 218 24.77 0.15 -12.81
CA ASN A 218 24.61 -1.26 -12.45
C ASN A 218 23.25 -1.54 -11.80
N ASN A 219 22.79 -0.59 -10.98
CA ASN A 219 21.49 -0.61 -10.36
C ASN A 219 20.86 0.78 -10.40
N PHE A 220 19.54 0.81 -10.56
CA PHE A 220 18.77 2.04 -10.38
C PHE A 220 17.37 1.71 -9.88
N THR A 221 16.67 2.74 -9.41
CA THR A 221 15.39 2.56 -8.74
C THR A 221 14.31 3.40 -9.40
N ILE A 222 13.23 2.75 -9.80
CA ILE A 222 12.03 3.40 -10.32
C ILE A 222 11.03 3.50 -9.18
N ASN A 223 10.57 4.71 -8.88
CA ASN A 223 9.55 4.94 -7.87
C ASN A 223 8.20 5.12 -8.56
N VAL A 224 7.17 4.42 -8.08
CA VAL A 224 5.80 4.54 -8.60
C VAL A 224 4.91 5.01 -7.47
N THR A 225 4.22 6.14 -7.67
CA THR A 225 3.25 6.68 -6.72
C THR A 225 1.84 6.57 -7.31
N GLY A 226 0.91 6.03 -6.53
CA GLY A 226 -0.51 5.98 -6.88
C GLY A 226 -1.28 7.11 -6.21
N PHE A 227 -2.03 7.85 -7.02
CA PHE A 227 -2.91 8.95 -6.60
C PHE A 227 -4.37 8.60 -6.90
N LYS A 228 -5.26 8.96 -5.98
CA LYS A 228 -6.71 8.95 -6.17
C LYS A 228 -7.15 10.32 -6.67
N ASP A 229 -7.89 10.35 -7.78
CA ASP A 229 -8.39 11.58 -8.40
C ASP A 229 -9.80 11.92 -7.88
N PRO A 230 -10.19 13.20 -7.83
CA PRO A 230 -9.45 14.40 -8.25
C PRO A 230 -8.51 14.99 -7.18
N ASP A 231 -8.66 14.59 -5.93
CA ASP A 231 -8.00 15.24 -4.78
C ASP A 231 -6.48 15.00 -4.70
N LYS A 232 -5.94 14.13 -5.57
CA LYS A 232 -4.54 13.70 -5.60
C LYS A 232 -4.07 13.15 -4.26
N GLU A 233 -4.95 12.45 -3.56
CA GLU A 233 -4.62 11.71 -2.34
C GLU A 233 -3.72 10.52 -2.70
N ILE A 234 -2.57 10.39 -2.04
CA ILE A 234 -1.66 9.26 -2.26
C ILE A 234 -2.24 8.03 -1.56
N PHE A 235 -2.49 6.96 -2.33
CA PHE A 235 -2.92 5.67 -1.75
C PHE A 235 -1.80 4.62 -1.72
N GLY A 236 -0.65 4.89 -2.36
CA GLY A 236 0.51 4.01 -2.24
C GLY A 236 1.76 4.51 -2.95
N ASN A 237 2.89 3.92 -2.56
CA ASN A 237 4.19 4.14 -3.17
C ASN A 237 4.93 2.81 -3.26
N ILE A 238 5.51 2.52 -4.42
CA ILE A 238 6.26 1.29 -4.70
C ILE A 238 7.63 1.67 -5.22
N ARG A 239 8.64 0.95 -4.73
CA ARG A 239 10.01 1.03 -5.21
C ARG A 239 10.34 -0.22 -6.02
N ILE A 240 10.77 -0.05 -7.25
CA ILE A 240 11.23 -1.14 -8.13
C ILE A 240 12.71 -0.98 -8.40
N SER A 241 13.49 -1.98 -8.01
CA SER A 241 14.93 -2.02 -8.25
C SER A 241 15.22 -2.69 -9.57
N VAL A 242 15.94 -2.01 -10.46
CA VAL A 242 16.44 -2.60 -11.70
C VAL A 242 17.93 -2.86 -11.52
N GLN A 243 18.37 -4.08 -11.80
CA GLN A 243 19.77 -4.50 -11.70
C GLN A 243 20.23 -5.09 -13.02
N SER A 244 21.39 -4.66 -13.50
CA SER A 244 22.05 -5.28 -14.64
C SER A 244 22.77 -6.55 -14.19
N THR A 245 22.46 -7.68 -14.82
CA THR A 245 23.21 -8.95 -14.68
C THR A 245 24.19 -9.18 -15.82
N SER A 246 24.27 -8.22 -16.76
CA SER A 246 25.17 -8.28 -17.91
C SER A 246 26.62 -7.89 -17.56
N HIS A 247 26.85 -7.42 -16.34
CA HIS A 247 28.19 -7.29 -15.76
C HIS A 247 28.37 -8.42 -14.75
N VAL A 248 29.51 -9.12 -14.85
CA VAL A 248 29.97 -10.11 -13.87
C VAL A 248 29.66 -9.57 -12.47
N GLN A 249 28.96 -10.35 -11.66
CA GLN A 249 28.81 -10.08 -10.23
C GLN A 249 30.21 -10.00 -9.64
N LYS A 250 30.73 -8.79 -9.56
CA LYS A 250 31.94 -8.49 -8.80
C LYS A 250 31.50 -7.83 -7.53
N PHE A 251 32.15 -8.22 -6.44
CA PHE A 251 31.96 -7.63 -5.13
C PHE A 251 32.19 -6.12 -5.22
N GLN A 252 31.12 -5.37 -5.44
CA GLN A 252 31.09 -3.96 -5.10
C GLN A 252 31.00 -3.92 -3.59
N ASP A 253 32.12 -3.58 -2.96
CA ASP A 253 32.10 -3.05 -1.61
C ASP A 253 31.24 -1.78 -1.69
N GLU A 254 29.95 -1.86 -1.32
CA GLU A 254 29.03 -0.71 -1.33
C GLU A 254 29.58 0.45 -0.47
N GLN A 255 30.56 0.17 0.38
CA GLN A 255 31.34 1.15 1.14
C GLN A 255 32.28 2.02 0.30
N GLN A 256 32.60 1.65 -0.96
CA GLN A 256 33.38 2.53 -1.85
C GLN A 256 32.60 3.78 -2.31
N ASN A 257 31.29 3.86 -2.07
CA ASN A 257 30.50 5.07 -2.27
C ASN A 257 30.62 6.10 -1.11
N GLY A 258 31.63 5.97 -0.24
CA GLY A 258 31.84 6.87 0.91
C GLY A 258 32.17 8.33 0.58
N PHE A 259 32.42 8.67 -0.69
CA PHE A 259 32.73 10.05 -1.08
C PHE A 259 32.16 10.43 -2.46
N THR A 260 30.84 10.40 -2.59
CA THR A 260 30.22 11.28 -3.58
C THR A 260 30.12 12.67 -2.96
N SER A 261 30.62 13.72 -3.63
CA SER A 261 30.50 15.13 -3.20
C SER A 261 29.05 15.65 -3.12
N SER A 262 28.08 14.73 -3.19
CA SER A 262 26.65 14.94 -3.23
C SER A 262 25.92 14.35 -2.01
N THR A 263 26.62 13.81 -1.00
CA THR A 263 25.99 13.48 0.28
C THR A 263 25.55 14.76 0.97
N ARG A 264 24.26 15.07 0.93
CA ARG A 264 23.69 16.16 1.74
C ARG A 264 23.94 15.85 3.21
N ASN A 265 24.45 16.84 3.93
CA ASN A 265 24.52 16.78 5.39
C ASN A 265 23.13 16.47 5.92
N SER A 266 23.00 15.37 6.67
CA SER A 266 21.71 14.94 7.18
C SER A 266 21.85 14.39 8.59
N ILE A 267 20.84 14.68 9.40
CA ILE A 267 20.66 14.10 10.73
C ILE A 267 19.18 13.71 10.77
N THR A 268 18.92 12.45 11.07
CA THR A 268 17.58 11.91 11.22
C THR A 268 17.48 11.28 12.61
N ALA A 269 16.56 11.78 13.40
CA ALA A 269 16.12 11.12 14.62
C ALA A 269 14.85 10.34 14.30
N SER A 270 14.75 9.12 14.79
CA SER A 270 13.56 8.28 14.61
C SER A 270 13.23 7.55 15.90
N TYR A 271 11.93 7.40 16.11
CA TYR A 271 11.36 6.58 17.15
C TYR A 271 10.52 5.50 16.48
N ARG A 272 10.70 4.24 16.87
CA ARG A 272 9.93 3.11 16.35
C ARG A 272 9.49 2.23 17.50
N ARG A 273 8.22 1.81 17.44
CA ARG A 273 7.69 0.75 18.29
C ARG A 273 7.57 -0.53 17.47
N ILE A 274 8.24 -1.60 17.88
CA ILE A 274 8.24 -2.90 17.22
C ILE A 274 7.38 -3.85 18.07
N GLY A 275 6.20 -4.22 17.57
CA GLY A 275 5.22 -4.97 18.36
C GLY A 275 4.66 -4.12 19.51
N ASN A 276 4.37 -4.75 20.65
CA ASN A 276 3.80 -4.04 21.80
C ASN A 276 4.84 -3.57 22.83
N ASP A 277 6.04 -4.16 22.85
CA ASP A 277 6.94 -4.07 24.01
C ASP A 277 8.34 -3.52 23.70
N ILE A 278 8.66 -3.21 22.43
CA ILE A 278 10.00 -2.79 22.03
C ILE A 278 9.93 -1.37 21.49
N ASP A 279 10.49 -0.43 22.24
CA ASP A 279 10.70 0.95 21.82
C ASP A 279 12.17 1.15 21.40
N MET A 280 12.38 1.71 20.22
CA MET A 280 13.70 1.99 19.65
C MET A 280 13.82 3.48 19.34
N TYR A 281 14.85 4.11 19.90
CA TYR A 281 15.28 5.46 19.59
C TYR A 281 16.55 5.36 18.73
N GLN A 282 16.56 5.99 17.57
CA GLN A 282 17.69 5.93 16.64
C GLN A 282 18.04 7.31 16.12
N ILE A 283 19.33 7.64 16.14
CA ILE A 283 19.92 8.82 15.50
C ILE A 283 20.88 8.31 14.43
N LEU A 284 20.62 8.72 13.19
CA LEU A 284 21.48 8.44 12.05
C LEU A 284 21.83 9.75 11.35
N GLY A 285 23.07 9.87 10.90
CA GLY A 285 23.51 11.09 10.25
C GLY A 285 24.81 10.91 9.50
N SER A 286 24.99 11.72 8.48
CA SER A 286 26.20 11.76 7.68
C SER A 286 26.44 13.17 7.20
N GLY A 287 27.69 13.57 7.09
CA GLY A 287 28.04 14.86 6.54
C GLY A 287 29.53 15.02 6.36
N GLY A 288 29.91 16.02 5.58
CA GLY A 288 31.31 16.36 5.41
C GLY A 288 31.52 17.82 5.09
N PHE A 289 32.74 18.27 5.36
CA PHE A 289 33.14 19.66 5.25
C PHE A 289 34.59 19.77 4.77
N ASN A 290 34.86 20.81 3.98
CA ASN A 290 36.21 21.14 3.55
C ASN A 290 36.97 21.77 4.72
N VAL A 291 38.23 21.38 4.87
CA VAL A 291 39.21 22.02 5.75
C VAL A 291 40.37 22.52 4.90
N ALA A 292 41.19 23.45 5.40
CA ALA A 292 42.25 24.09 4.62
C ALA A 292 43.21 23.09 3.94
N SER A 293 43.40 21.92 4.54
CA SER A 293 44.32 20.87 4.07
C SER A 293 43.63 19.64 3.47
N GLY A 294 42.31 19.64 3.28
CA GLY A 294 41.60 18.45 2.82
C GLY A 294 40.10 18.46 3.05
N TYR A 295 39.52 17.27 3.23
CA TYR A 295 38.09 17.08 3.44
C TYR A 295 37.85 16.09 4.56
N VAL A 296 36.94 16.42 5.48
CA VAL A 296 36.51 15.54 6.57
C VAL A 296 35.09 15.06 6.27
N PHE A 297 34.86 13.78 6.45
CA PHE A 297 33.54 13.16 6.38
C PHE A 297 33.27 12.36 7.64
N ILE A 298 32.03 12.41 8.11
CA ILE A 298 31.56 11.74 9.31
C ILE A 298 30.28 11.00 8.95
N ASN A 299 30.19 9.74 9.37
CA ASN A 299 28.98 8.94 9.32
C ASN A 299 28.69 8.40 10.71
N GLY A 300 27.42 8.33 11.10
CA GLY A 300 27.01 7.91 12.42
C GLY A 300 25.67 7.19 12.43
N ASN A 301 25.60 6.10 13.19
CA ASN A 301 24.37 5.41 13.53
C ASN A 301 24.42 4.97 14.99
N MET A 302 23.50 5.50 15.79
CA MET A 302 23.33 5.17 17.19
C MET A 302 21.87 4.79 17.42
N PHE A 303 21.63 3.68 18.09
CA PHE A 303 20.29 3.34 18.54
C PHE A 303 20.30 2.79 19.97
N LEU A 304 19.18 3.00 20.66
CA LEU A 304 18.91 2.49 21.99
C LEU A 304 17.54 1.82 21.98
N MET A 305 17.49 0.58 22.45
CA MET A 305 16.25 -0.14 22.68
C MET A 305 15.90 -0.09 24.17
N ASN A 306 14.63 -0.05 24.52
CA ASN A 306 14.17 -0.07 25.92
C ASN A 306 14.62 -1.31 26.73
N SER A 307 15.00 -2.41 26.07
CA SER A 307 15.59 -3.60 26.68
C SER A 307 17.11 -3.52 26.91
N GLN A 308 17.76 -2.43 26.51
CA GLN A 308 19.21 -2.24 26.58
C GLN A 308 19.57 -1.04 27.46
N THR A 309 20.63 -1.17 28.25
CA THR A 309 21.16 -0.08 29.09
C THR A 309 22.18 0.79 28.38
N ASP A 310 22.95 0.21 27.45
CA ASP A 310 23.96 0.92 26.67
C ASP A 310 23.48 1.11 25.22
N PRO A 311 23.70 2.29 24.61
CA PRO A 311 23.37 2.52 23.21
C PRO A 311 24.31 1.72 22.31
N VAL A 312 23.76 1.16 21.25
CA VAL A 312 24.54 0.53 20.19
C VAL A 312 24.93 1.60 19.17
N ILE A 313 26.22 1.91 19.14
CA ILE A 313 26.83 2.72 18.08
C ILE A 313 27.50 1.79 17.08
N ASN A 314 26.97 1.71 15.85
CA ASN A 314 27.57 0.97 14.76
C ASN A 314 27.64 1.83 13.50
N ASN A 315 28.26 1.32 12.42
CA ASN A 315 28.40 2.05 11.16
C ASN A 315 28.86 3.51 11.33
N THR A 316 29.66 3.79 12.37
CA THR A 316 30.03 5.15 12.77
C THR A 316 31.51 5.34 12.55
N TYR A 317 31.90 6.27 11.70
CA TYR A 317 33.29 6.51 11.35
C TYR A 317 33.54 7.97 10.97
N ILE A 318 34.80 8.37 11.10
CA ILE A 318 35.32 9.62 10.59
C ILE A 318 36.42 9.32 9.58
N SER A 319 36.36 10.02 8.45
CA SER A 319 37.33 9.89 7.36
C SER A 319 37.91 11.26 7.04
N TYR A 320 39.25 11.33 6.98
CA TYR A 320 39.98 12.52 6.57
C TYR A 320 40.76 12.23 5.29
N ARG A 321 40.46 13.00 4.24
CA ARG A 321 41.11 12.88 2.93
C ARG A 321 41.95 14.11 2.65
N ARG A 322 43.22 13.89 2.30
CA ARG A 322 44.16 14.90 1.83
C ARG A 322 44.85 14.40 0.56
N GLU A 323 44.52 15.05 -0.56
CA GLU A 323 45.05 14.72 -1.89
C GLU A 323 44.93 13.23 -2.25
N LYS A 324 46.02 12.49 -2.05
CA LYS A 324 46.21 11.09 -2.40
C LYS A 324 45.99 10.14 -1.24
N SER A 325 45.85 10.66 -0.02
CA SER A 325 45.77 9.89 1.21
C SER A 325 44.40 10.04 1.87
N GLU A 326 43.91 8.95 2.43
CA GLU A 326 42.67 8.91 3.21
C GLU A 326 42.87 8.08 4.46
N PHE A 327 42.44 8.61 5.59
CA PHE A 327 42.49 7.96 6.89
C PHE A 327 41.07 7.83 7.42
N THR A 328 40.65 6.61 7.76
CA THR A 328 39.34 6.34 8.33
C THR A 328 39.50 5.69 9.70
N LEU A 329 38.73 6.17 10.68
CA LEU A 329 38.71 5.67 12.07
C LEU A 329 37.26 5.46 12.49
N GLY A 330 36.96 4.31 13.10
CA GLY A 330 35.64 4.02 13.65
C GLY A 330 35.21 2.59 13.37
N ASN A 331 33.95 2.38 13.01
CA ASN A 331 33.47 1.09 12.53
C ASN A 331 33.91 0.89 11.08
N ILE A 332 34.79 -0.08 10.86
CA ILE A 332 35.26 -0.50 9.54
C ILE A 332 34.61 -1.83 9.21
N SER A 333 34.06 -1.95 8.01
CA SER A 333 33.49 -3.21 7.51
C SER A 333 34.02 -3.48 6.11
N LYS A 334 34.80 -4.54 5.96
CA LYS A 334 35.38 -4.93 4.68
C LYS A 334 34.93 -6.34 4.32
N LEU A 335 34.21 -6.42 3.21
CA LEU A 335 33.81 -7.67 2.57
C LEU A 335 34.93 -8.10 1.61
N LEU A 336 35.97 -8.66 2.19
CA LEU A 336 37.09 -9.26 1.45
C LEU A 336 36.86 -10.78 1.35
N GLU A 337 37.86 -11.53 0.88
CA GLU A 337 37.84 -13.00 0.93
C GLU A 337 37.59 -13.55 2.33
N LEU A 338 37.98 -12.79 3.35
CA LEU A 338 37.54 -12.97 4.73
C LEU A 338 36.93 -11.67 5.22
N SER A 339 35.66 -11.72 5.64
CA SER A 339 34.97 -10.53 6.13
C SER A 339 35.57 -10.03 7.43
N LEU A 340 35.93 -8.75 7.48
CA LEU A 340 36.44 -8.07 8.65
C LEU A 340 35.48 -6.94 9.03
N PHE A 341 34.92 -7.00 10.23
CA PHE A 341 34.00 -6.00 10.74
C PHE A 341 34.33 -5.69 12.19
N GLY A 342 34.38 -4.40 12.51
CA GLY A 342 34.44 -3.94 13.89
C GLY A 342 35.08 -2.57 14.04
N ARG A 343 35.73 -2.33 15.18
CA ARG A 343 36.40 -1.04 15.48
C ARG A 343 37.79 -1.06 14.88
N GLY A 344 38.14 -0.04 14.10
CA GLY A 344 39.40 -0.09 13.39
C GLY A 344 39.87 1.23 12.83
N ILE A 345 41.05 1.14 12.22
CA ILE A 345 41.65 2.18 11.42
C ILE A 345 41.91 1.63 10.03
N GLU A 346 41.74 2.50 9.04
CA GLU A 346 42.06 2.23 7.65
C GLU A 346 42.84 3.40 7.08
N TYR A 347 43.86 3.07 6.29
CA TYR A 347 44.59 4.00 5.46
C TYR A 347 44.45 3.58 4.01
N SER A 348 44.14 4.53 3.13
CA SER A 348 44.23 4.32 1.69
C SER A 348 45.07 5.38 1.01
N PHE A 349 45.85 4.94 0.02
CA PHE A 349 46.70 5.79 -0.80
C PHE A 349 46.43 5.55 -2.27
N LEU A 350 46.28 6.62 -3.04
CA LEU A 350 46.08 6.61 -4.48
C LEU A 350 47.26 7.31 -5.18
N ASN A 351 47.86 6.66 -6.17
CA ASN A 351 48.87 7.27 -7.03
C ASN A 351 48.34 8.56 -7.68
N GLY A 352 49.21 9.53 -7.97
CA GLY A 352 48.87 10.73 -8.73
C GLY A 352 48.27 10.46 -10.12
N ALA A 353 48.65 9.36 -10.79
CA ALA A 353 48.02 8.90 -12.03
C ALA A 353 46.68 8.18 -11.82
N LYS A 354 46.26 7.96 -10.56
CA LYS A 354 45.01 7.30 -10.15
C LYS A 354 44.83 5.86 -10.67
N ASP A 355 45.91 5.24 -11.10
CA ASP A 355 46.00 3.90 -11.66
C ASP A 355 46.48 2.86 -10.62
N LYS A 356 46.88 3.28 -9.42
CA LYS A 356 47.34 2.38 -8.35
C LYS A 356 46.78 2.82 -7.01
N LYS A 357 46.19 1.88 -6.26
CA LYS A 357 45.67 2.08 -4.92
C LYS A 357 46.27 1.07 -3.95
N ILE A 358 46.63 1.52 -2.76
CA ILE A 358 47.00 0.65 -1.64
C ILE A 358 46.05 0.96 -0.48
N GLU A 359 45.54 -0.09 0.15
CA GLU A 359 44.70 -0.01 1.34
C GLU A 359 45.31 -0.88 2.44
N VAL A 360 45.37 -0.35 3.65
CA VAL A 360 45.84 -1.06 4.84
C VAL A 360 44.85 -0.81 5.95
N GLY A 361 44.43 -1.85 6.66
CA GLY A 361 43.51 -1.70 7.77
C GLY A 361 43.81 -2.64 8.92
N PHE A 362 43.47 -2.18 10.13
CA PHE A 362 43.47 -2.96 11.35
C PHE A 362 42.10 -2.87 12.00
N ILE A 363 41.51 -4.01 12.34
CA ILE A 363 40.13 -4.12 12.80
C ILE A 363 40.09 -5.03 14.02
N GLU A 364 39.61 -4.51 15.14
CA GLU A 364 39.22 -5.27 16.32
C GLU A 364 37.74 -5.64 16.21
N GLN A 365 37.41 -6.91 16.46
CA GLN A 365 36.07 -7.45 16.21
C GLN A 365 35.09 -7.03 17.31
N SER A 366 34.38 -5.94 17.10
CA SER A 366 33.42 -5.40 18.06
C SER A 366 32.24 -4.81 17.32
N PHE A 367 31.02 -5.16 17.74
CA PHE A 367 29.82 -4.74 17.03
C PHE A 367 29.48 -3.28 17.30
N SER A 368 29.80 -2.79 18.51
CA SER A 368 29.61 -1.39 18.86
C SER A 368 30.92 -0.65 19.14
N LEU A 369 30.98 0.65 18.84
CA LEU A 369 32.11 1.50 19.25
C LEU A 369 32.27 1.57 20.77
N LEU A 370 31.14 1.62 21.50
CA LEU A 370 31.10 1.73 22.96
C LEU A 370 31.10 0.39 23.68
N GLU A 371 31.36 -0.71 22.98
CA GLU A 371 31.38 -2.02 23.59
C GLU A 371 32.48 -2.09 24.67
N ARG A 372 32.09 -2.40 25.91
CA ARG A 372 32.95 -2.37 27.10
C ARG A 372 33.91 -3.56 27.23
N ASN A 373 33.93 -4.45 26.24
CA ASN A 373 34.83 -5.59 26.22
C ASN A 373 36.30 -5.14 26.12
N SER A 374 37.20 -5.88 26.77
CA SER A 374 38.64 -5.64 26.69
C SER A 374 39.10 -5.64 25.22
N PHE A 375 40.03 -4.73 24.89
CA PHE A 375 40.58 -4.59 23.54
C PHE A 375 41.10 -5.95 23.02
N LEU A 376 40.72 -6.32 21.79
CA LEU A 376 41.09 -7.56 21.08
C LEU A 376 40.49 -8.86 21.65
N LYS A 377 39.67 -8.79 22.70
CA LYS A 377 39.07 -9.98 23.35
C LYS A 377 38.26 -10.83 22.39
N ASN A 378 37.52 -10.18 21.51
CA ASN A 378 36.60 -10.82 20.56
C ASN A 378 37.30 -11.23 19.25
N GLY A 379 38.60 -10.94 19.10
CA GLY A 379 39.35 -11.18 17.88
C GLY A 379 39.76 -9.89 17.18
N TYR A 380 40.68 -10.03 16.22
CA TYR A 380 41.20 -8.91 15.44
C TYR A 380 41.76 -9.39 14.12
N GLY A 381 41.86 -8.49 13.16
CA GLY A 381 42.47 -8.76 11.86
C GLY A 381 43.17 -7.54 11.30
N PHE A 382 44.09 -7.80 10.38
CA PHE A 382 44.69 -6.76 9.55
C PHE A 382 44.70 -7.22 8.10
N TYR A 383 44.64 -6.27 7.19
CA TYR A 383 44.74 -6.55 5.77
C TYR A 383 45.61 -5.51 5.06
N VAL A 384 46.20 -5.94 3.95
CA VAL A 384 46.89 -5.09 2.98
C VAL A 384 46.37 -5.47 1.61
N LYS A 385 45.80 -4.50 0.88
CA LYS A 385 45.26 -4.69 -0.46
C LYS A 385 45.94 -3.73 -1.44
N GLY A 386 46.51 -4.27 -2.50
CA GLY A 386 47.00 -3.51 -3.64
C GLY A 386 46.06 -3.65 -4.83
N ILE A 387 45.78 -2.55 -5.53
CA ILE A 387 44.90 -2.52 -6.70
C ILE A 387 45.58 -1.74 -7.82
N LEU A 388 45.69 -2.34 -9.00
CA LEU A 388 46.05 -1.70 -10.25
C LEU A 388 44.77 -1.40 -11.04
N ASN A 389 44.72 -0.23 -11.66
CA ASN A 389 43.59 0.35 -12.37
C ASN A 389 42.28 0.32 -11.55
N PRO A 390 42.25 0.94 -10.35
CA PRO A 390 41.11 0.86 -9.43
C PRO A 390 39.78 1.41 -10.02
N TYR A 391 39.85 2.22 -11.07
CA TYR A 391 38.68 2.80 -11.75
C TYR A 391 38.36 2.17 -13.11
N ASN A 392 39.16 1.21 -13.60
CA ASN A 392 38.93 0.51 -14.86
C ASN A 392 38.59 -0.96 -14.59
N PHE A 393 37.31 -1.22 -14.34
CA PHE A 393 36.80 -2.52 -13.88
C PHE A 393 36.88 -3.65 -14.92
N SER A 394 37.21 -3.36 -16.19
CA SER A 394 37.42 -4.36 -17.24
C SER A 394 38.88 -4.75 -17.43
N ASN A 395 39.81 -4.11 -16.71
CA ASN A 395 41.24 -4.39 -16.75
C ASN A 395 41.87 -4.01 -15.40
N ASN A 396 41.43 -4.68 -14.34
CA ASN A 396 41.92 -4.44 -12.98
C ASN A 396 42.64 -5.68 -12.45
N PHE A 397 43.68 -5.43 -11.66
CA PHE A 397 44.37 -6.49 -10.92
C PHE A 397 44.38 -6.09 -9.45
N SER A 398 43.95 -6.98 -8.57
CA SER A 398 44.06 -6.78 -7.14
C SER A 398 44.74 -7.95 -6.45
N SER A 399 45.52 -7.65 -5.42
CA SER A 399 46.12 -8.64 -4.55
C SER A 399 45.90 -8.22 -3.11
N ILE A 400 45.59 -9.19 -2.26
CA ILE A 400 45.29 -8.96 -0.87
C ILE A 400 45.96 -10.00 0.02
N TYR A 401 46.45 -9.54 1.16
CA TYR A 401 46.81 -10.38 2.29
C TYR A 401 45.91 -10.03 3.47
N ILE A 402 45.39 -11.04 4.14
CA ILE A 402 44.54 -10.91 5.32
C ILE A 402 45.09 -11.81 6.43
N PHE A 403 45.23 -11.24 7.62
CA PHE A 403 45.39 -11.99 8.85
C PHE A 403 44.18 -11.78 9.74
N LYS A 404 43.68 -12.84 10.37
CA LYS A 404 42.62 -12.76 11.38
C LYS A 404 42.88 -13.74 12.52
N ASN A 405 42.92 -13.24 13.73
CA ASN A 405 42.88 -14.06 14.95
C ASN A 405 41.43 -14.16 15.43
N ASP A 406 40.88 -15.38 15.42
CA ASP A 406 39.50 -15.67 15.83
C ASP A 406 39.50 -16.50 17.12
N PRO A 407 39.22 -15.89 18.29
CA PRO A 407 39.17 -16.60 19.57
C PRO A 407 38.04 -17.62 19.66
N TYR A 408 36.95 -17.45 18.90
CA TYR A 408 35.80 -18.36 18.92
C TYR A 408 36.12 -19.67 18.19
N GLU A 409 36.85 -19.59 17.08
CA GLU A 409 37.35 -20.75 16.34
C GLU A 409 38.68 -21.28 16.90
N LYS A 410 39.29 -20.58 17.87
CA LYS A 410 40.64 -20.84 18.40
C LYS A 410 41.68 -20.94 17.28
N ALA A 411 41.54 -20.12 16.24
CA ALA A 411 42.30 -20.21 15.01
C ALA A 411 42.95 -18.88 14.62
N LYS A 412 44.07 -18.98 13.90
CA LYS A 412 44.74 -17.85 13.24
C LYS A 412 44.71 -18.09 11.75
N HIS A 413 44.01 -17.22 11.04
CA HIS A 413 43.81 -17.29 9.61
C HIS A 413 44.82 -16.40 8.91
N HIS A 414 45.45 -16.95 7.87
CA HIS A 414 46.32 -16.24 6.94
C HIS A 414 45.80 -16.51 5.53
N LEU A 415 45.40 -15.48 4.81
CA LEU A 415 44.80 -15.60 3.49
C LEU A 415 45.51 -14.67 2.51
N ILE A 416 45.86 -15.22 1.36
CA ILE A 416 46.34 -14.46 0.20
C ILE A 416 45.32 -14.66 -0.92
N GLY A 417 44.85 -13.54 -1.48
CA GLY A 417 43.93 -13.51 -2.62
C GLY A 417 44.52 -12.70 -3.76
N THR A 418 44.24 -13.12 -4.98
CA THR A 418 44.54 -12.35 -6.19
C THR A 418 43.33 -12.41 -7.13
N GLU A 419 42.96 -11.28 -7.67
CA GLU A 419 41.86 -11.13 -8.61
C GLU A 419 42.38 -10.40 -9.86
N PHE A 420 42.09 -10.93 -11.04
CA PHE A 420 42.39 -10.30 -12.33
C PHE A 420 41.11 -10.28 -13.15
N THR A 421 40.79 -9.15 -13.77
CA THR A 421 39.70 -9.09 -14.75
C THR A 421 40.07 -8.43 -16.04
#